data_AF-A0A4Q4CSI5-F1
#
_entry.id   AF-A0A4Q4CSI5-F1
#
_cell.length_a   1.000
_cell.length_b   1.000
_cell.length_c   1.000
_cell.angle_alpha   90.00
_cell.angle_beta   90.00
_cell.angle_gamma   90.00
#
_symmetry.space_group_name_H-M   'P 1'
#
loop_
_entity.id
_entity.type
_entity.pdbx_description
1 polymer ?
#
loop_
_entity_poly.entity_id
_entity_poly.type
_entity_poly.pdbx_seq_one_letter_code
_entity_poly.pdbx_strand_id
1 'polypeptide(L)'
;IDHIDGLADPRGYCRKLYRRMQAVRPDQPPLVWVEKILAPFESLRTDWLVDGTTGYDFMDEASGVLHDPAGEEPLTALWVEHTGRSGHFEDEAREARRQILRDNLASELNATAAALKRVASRDLVTRDFTLTALRRSLVEVLVHFPLYRIYISTGGRNAEDKRILDWALAGARRTIRAADRPLLDLLDGWLGGEPPRALAPALRRERLSAAVRFQQLSAPVAAKSVEDTAFYRYGRLISRNEVGSDPARFAVTPGGFHGAARARAKNFPRALLATATHDHKRGEDVRARLAVLSEIPEEWAAAVQRWTRLNSQLRKELEDGAAPGMSAQLMLYQTLVGAWPLGLSPEDEEGVNAFLERVVAWQEKALREAKRRTEWAVPNAEYEAACRDFVFACMAADRASHLREEIASFAGRLALPGAVNGLAQTLLRCAAPGVPDLYQGTEFWDLSLVDPDNRTPVDFPARMAALEAGEAPEALLGHWRDGRVKQAILARCLAMRAAHPAVFAAGDYLPLTVEGPQAAHVLAFARVHKEGVVIAVATRLPTALMGQAELPLVPVAEWGGTELVLPRHIVAKRWRDGLTGAMLEGDRLPLSDVLSRLPVALLEVG
;
A
#
# COMPACT_ATOMS: atom_id res chain seq x y z
N ILE A 1 2.61 -1.38 -18.69
CA ILE A 1 3.54 -2.51 -18.95
C ILE A 1 3.56 -3.34 -17.69
N ASP A 2 3.11 -4.58 -17.80
CA ASP A 2 3.11 -5.55 -16.72
C ASP A 2 4.54 -5.99 -16.35
N HIS A 3 4.81 -6.20 -15.07
CA HIS A 3 6.02 -6.76 -14.50
C HIS A 3 7.35 -6.27 -15.13
N ILE A 4 7.57 -4.95 -15.15
CA ILE A 4 8.75 -4.36 -15.83
C ILE A 4 10.08 -4.87 -15.26
N ASP A 5 10.09 -5.17 -13.96
CA ASP A 5 11.25 -5.64 -13.22
C ASP A 5 11.64 -7.11 -13.54
N GLY A 6 10.86 -7.83 -14.35
CA GLY A 6 11.25 -9.13 -14.90
C GLY A 6 12.17 -9.04 -16.12
N LEU A 7 12.24 -7.89 -16.79
CA LEU A 7 13.00 -7.75 -18.04
C LEU A 7 14.52 -7.71 -17.81
N ALA A 8 15.27 -8.21 -18.80
CA ALA A 8 16.73 -8.16 -18.79
C ALA A 8 17.27 -6.71 -18.95
N ASP A 9 16.60 -5.90 -19.76
CA ASP A 9 16.91 -4.47 -19.97
C ASP A 9 15.61 -3.63 -20.01
N PRO A 10 15.03 -3.31 -18.84
CA PRO A 10 13.82 -2.48 -18.72
C PRO A 10 13.93 -1.15 -19.46
N ARG A 11 15.05 -0.45 -19.28
CA ARG A 11 15.34 0.84 -19.92
C ARG A 11 15.33 0.72 -21.44
N GLY A 12 16.04 -0.27 -21.98
CA GLY A 12 16.10 -0.52 -23.42
C GLY A 12 14.72 -0.88 -23.99
N TYR A 13 13.94 -1.68 -23.26
CA TYR A 13 12.58 -2.04 -23.64
C TYR A 13 11.66 -0.81 -23.72
N CYS A 14 11.57 -0.01 -22.66
CA CYS A 14 10.69 1.17 -22.61
C CYS A 14 11.05 2.17 -23.71
N ARG A 15 12.34 2.47 -23.90
CA ARG A 15 12.79 3.40 -24.95
C ARG A 15 12.50 2.88 -26.36
N LYS A 16 12.60 1.57 -26.57
CA LYS A 16 12.25 0.94 -27.86
C LYS A 16 10.74 0.99 -28.09
N LEU A 17 9.93 0.71 -27.07
CA LEU A 17 8.47 0.79 -27.15
C LEU A 17 8.03 2.22 -27.46
N TYR A 18 8.53 3.20 -26.70
CA TYR A 18 8.23 4.61 -26.90
C TYR A 18 8.49 5.05 -28.35
N ARG A 19 9.68 4.78 -28.89
CA ARG A 19 10.03 5.12 -30.29
C ARG A 19 9.12 4.45 -31.31
N ARG A 20 8.72 3.20 -31.07
CA ARG A 20 7.79 2.48 -31.95
C ARG A 20 6.39 3.08 -31.91
N MET A 21 5.87 3.41 -30.73
CA MET A 21 4.58 4.07 -30.58
C MET A 21 4.58 5.44 -31.26
N GLN A 22 5.64 6.24 -31.04
CA GLN A 22 5.82 7.56 -31.66
C GLN A 22 5.90 7.47 -33.19
N ALA A 23 6.54 6.43 -33.74
CA ALA A 23 6.59 6.23 -35.18
C ALA A 23 5.23 5.85 -35.79
N VAL A 24 4.37 5.14 -35.03
CA VAL A 24 3.02 4.74 -35.48
C VAL A 24 2.03 5.91 -35.35
N ARG A 25 2.20 6.77 -34.34
CA ARG A 25 1.35 7.95 -34.10
C ARG A 25 2.21 9.21 -33.91
N PRO A 26 2.73 9.83 -34.99
CA PRO A 26 3.61 10.99 -34.89
C PRO A 26 2.99 12.19 -34.17
N ASP A 27 1.67 12.37 -34.29
CA ASP A 27 0.96 13.54 -33.77
C ASP A 27 0.52 13.41 -32.30
N GLN A 28 0.77 12.26 -31.67
CA GLN A 28 0.38 12.00 -30.29
C GLN A 28 1.58 11.45 -29.48
N PRO A 29 2.03 12.14 -28.43
CA PRO A 29 3.09 11.62 -27.59
C PRO A 29 2.63 10.31 -26.93
N PRO A 30 3.41 9.22 -27.01
CA PRO A 30 3.08 7.97 -26.35
C PRO A 30 2.91 8.14 -24.84
N LEU A 31 1.90 7.47 -24.28
CA LEU A 31 1.74 7.28 -22.83
C LEU A 31 2.15 5.87 -22.46
N VAL A 32 3.06 5.74 -21.49
CA VAL A 32 3.63 4.48 -21.03
C VAL A 32 3.72 4.47 -19.51
N TRP A 33 2.82 3.73 -18.87
CA TRP A 33 2.93 3.39 -17.44
C TRP A 33 3.59 2.02 -17.25
N VAL A 34 4.35 1.89 -16.17
CA VAL A 34 4.98 0.62 -15.78
C VAL A 34 4.44 0.15 -14.45
N GLU A 35 4.07 -1.12 -14.36
CA GLU A 35 3.87 -1.76 -13.08
C GLU A 35 5.25 -1.98 -12.45
N LYS A 36 5.56 -1.18 -11.42
CA LYS A 36 6.83 -1.20 -10.70
C LYS A 36 6.59 -0.80 -9.26
N ILE A 37 7.04 -1.65 -8.34
CA ILE A 37 6.90 -1.42 -6.91
C ILE A 37 8.12 -0.64 -6.40
N LEU A 38 7.89 0.54 -5.83
CA LEU A 38 8.94 1.40 -5.29
C LEU A 38 9.05 1.22 -3.77
N ALA A 39 10.27 1.04 -3.25
CA ALA A 39 10.50 1.15 -1.82
C ALA A 39 10.47 2.63 -1.35
N PRO A 40 10.34 2.93 -0.05
CA PRO A 40 10.15 4.30 0.45
C PRO A 40 11.21 5.35 0.07
N PHE A 41 12.44 4.92 -0.22
CA PHE A 41 13.57 5.78 -0.61
C PHE A 41 13.99 5.60 -2.08
N GLU A 42 13.23 4.82 -2.84
CA GLU A 42 13.49 4.53 -4.25
C GLU A 42 12.78 5.55 -5.14
N SER A 43 13.41 5.95 -6.24
CA SER A 43 12.75 6.73 -7.29
C SER A 43 12.73 5.98 -8.61
N LEU A 44 11.62 6.08 -9.34
CA LEU A 44 11.54 5.55 -10.69
C LEU A 44 12.59 6.22 -11.59
N ARG A 45 13.22 5.43 -12.44
CA ARG A 45 14.26 5.90 -13.37
C ARG A 45 13.67 6.87 -14.39
N THR A 46 14.21 8.09 -14.42
CA THR A 46 13.73 9.17 -15.31
C THR A 46 14.17 9.01 -16.76
N ASP A 47 15.08 8.07 -17.07
CA ASP A 47 15.66 7.89 -18.40
C ASP A 47 15.06 6.71 -19.19
N TRP A 48 13.91 6.18 -18.74
CA TRP A 48 13.19 5.08 -19.37
C TRP A 48 12.22 5.54 -20.48
N LEU A 49 11.87 6.83 -20.53
CA LEU A 49 10.80 7.38 -21.37
C LEU A 49 9.43 6.77 -21.03
N VAL A 50 9.07 6.84 -19.74
CA VAL A 50 7.78 6.41 -19.18
C VAL A 50 7.13 7.58 -18.45
N ASP A 51 5.81 7.50 -18.26
CA ASP A 51 5.00 8.55 -17.64
C ASP A 51 4.82 8.37 -16.13
N GLY A 52 5.23 7.23 -15.59
CA GLY A 52 5.21 6.92 -14.18
C GLY A 52 4.91 5.45 -13.91
N THR A 53 4.65 5.15 -12.64
CA THR A 53 4.18 3.84 -12.17
C THR A 53 2.68 3.67 -12.39
N THR A 54 2.17 2.49 -12.05
CA THR A 54 0.73 2.23 -11.91
C THR A 54 0.14 2.74 -10.59
N GLY A 55 0.94 3.37 -9.71
CA GLY A 55 0.43 4.15 -8.57
C GLY A 55 0.41 3.45 -7.21
N TYR A 56 1.04 2.28 -7.04
CA TYR A 56 1.18 1.64 -5.71
C TYR A 56 1.93 2.50 -4.69
N ASP A 57 2.86 3.34 -5.16
CA ASP A 57 3.54 4.35 -4.33
C ASP A 57 2.56 5.40 -3.79
N PHE A 58 1.62 5.86 -4.61
CA PHE A 58 0.55 6.75 -4.13
C PHE A 58 -0.43 6.01 -3.20
N MET A 59 -0.71 4.74 -3.45
CA MET A 59 -1.54 3.91 -2.55
C MET A 59 -0.95 3.86 -1.13
N ASP A 60 0.38 3.66 -1.02
CA ASP A 60 1.10 3.69 0.27
C ASP A 60 1.00 5.08 0.93
N GLU A 61 1.23 6.15 0.16
CA GLU A 61 1.20 7.53 0.67
C GLU A 61 -0.19 7.93 1.19
N ALA A 62 -1.23 7.68 0.40
CA ALA A 62 -2.61 8.03 0.75
C ALA A 62 -3.12 7.21 1.93
N SER A 63 -2.78 5.91 2.00
CA SER A 63 -3.15 5.09 3.14
C SER A 63 -2.37 5.47 4.39
N GLY A 64 -1.05 5.61 4.28
CA GLY A 64 -0.16 5.87 5.42
C GLY A 64 -0.41 7.23 6.09
N VAL A 65 -0.84 8.26 5.35
CA VAL A 65 -1.12 9.59 5.95
C VAL A 65 -2.38 9.61 6.81
N LEU A 66 -3.23 8.59 6.67
CA LEU A 66 -4.46 8.40 7.44
C LEU A 66 -4.26 7.56 8.71
N HIS A 67 -3.04 7.10 8.99
CA HIS A 67 -2.69 6.40 10.22
C HIS A 67 -2.18 7.38 11.28
N ASP A 68 -2.57 7.18 12.53
CA ASP A 68 -2.07 7.94 13.68
C ASP A 68 -0.76 7.32 14.19
N PRO A 69 0.39 7.99 14.09
CA PRO A 69 1.65 7.46 14.60
C PRO A 69 1.62 7.09 16.09
N ALA A 70 0.72 7.66 16.90
CA ALA A 70 0.57 7.29 18.32
C ALA A 70 0.15 5.82 18.50
N GLY A 71 -0.52 5.21 17.51
CA GLY A 71 -0.93 3.82 17.55
C GLY A 71 0.20 2.80 17.34
N GLU A 72 1.40 3.23 16.92
CA GLU A 72 2.48 2.30 16.57
C GLU A 72 2.94 1.45 17.75
N GLU A 73 3.28 2.09 18.87
CA GLU A 73 3.78 1.41 20.07
C GLU A 73 2.75 0.44 20.69
N PRO A 74 1.51 0.86 21.01
CA PRO A 74 0.53 -0.03 21.64
C PRO A 74 0.12 -1.21 20.73
N LEU A 75 -0.01 -1.00 19.42
CA LEU A 75 -0.31 -2.10 18.49
C LEU A 75 0.88 -3.04 18.30
N THR A 76 2.12 -2.53 18.36
CA THR A 76 3.31 -3.37 18.36
C THR A 76 3.39 -4.21 19.63
N ALA A 77 3.11 -3.62 20.80
CA ALA A 77 3.07 -4.32 22.08
C ALA A 77 2.01 -5.44 22.07
N LEU A 78 0.80 -5.14 21.59
CA LEU A 78 -0.28 -6.13 21.44
C LEU A 78 0.16 -7.33 20.59
N TRP A 79 0.77 -7.06 19.42
CA TRP A 79 1.27 -8.09 18.52
C TRP A 79 2.35 -8.97 19.17
N VAL A 80 3.35 -8.36 19.80
CA VAL A 80 4.47 -9.07 20.44
C VAL A 80 3.95 -9.92 21.61
N GLU A 81 3.11 -9.37 22.48
CA GLU A 81 2.59 -10.06 23.67
C GLU A 81 1.77 -11.31 23.29
N HIS A 82 0.88 -11.18 22.31
CA HIS A 82 -0.02 -12.28 21.95
C HIS A 82 0.64 -13.35 21.09
N THR A 83 1.63 -12.98 20.27
CA THR A 83 2.20 -13.90 19.29
C THR A 83 3.61 -14.39 19.63
N GLY A 84 4.31 -13.71 20.53
CA GLY A 84 5.73 -13.95 20.81
C GLY A 84 6.66 -13.67 19.62
N ARG A 85 6.13 -13.06 18.55
CA ARG A 85 6.87 -12.76 17.33
C ARG A 85 7.57 -11.42 17.41
N SER A 86 8.50 -11.17 16.50
CA SER A 86 9.20 -9.88 16.44
C SER A 86 8.21 -8.73 16.19
N GLY A 87 8.44 -7.61 16.88
CA GLY A 87 7.79 -6.33 16.60
C GLY A 87 8.36 -5.65 15.35
N HIS A 88 9.50 -6.11 14.83
CA HIS A 88 10.15 -5.55 13.65
C HIS A 88 9.81 -6.35 12.38
N PHE A 89 9.23 -5.69 11.39
CA PHE A 89 8.82 -6.32 10.13
C PHE A 89 10.01 -6.94 9.38
N GLU A 90 11.19 -6.32 9.44
CA GLU A 90 12.38 -6.78 8.74
C GLU A 90 12.86 -8.16 9.20
N ASP A 91 12.53 -8.58 10.42
CA ASP A 91 12.83 -9.93 10.89
C ASP A 91 12.04 -10.98 10.12
N GLU A 92 10.73 -10.76 9.97
CA GLU A 92 9.84 -11.61 9.17
C GLU A 92 10.22 -11.60 7.69
N ALA A 93 10.53 -10.42 7.14
CA ALA A 93 10.94 -10.28 5.75
C ALA A 93 12.26 -11.02 5.47
N ARG A 94 13.24 -10.96 6.38
CA ARG A 94 14.52 -11.68 6.22
C ARG A 94 14.34 -13.20 6.33
N GLU A 95 13.50 -13.67 7.25
CA GLU A 95 13.16 -15.09 7.35
C GLU A 95 12.47 -15.59 6.08
N ALA A 96 11.47 -14.84 5.61
CA ALA A 96 10.75 -15.14 4.38
C ALA A 96 11.67 -15.13 3.14
N ARG A 97 12.60 -14.16 3.01
CA ARG A 97 13.58 -14.13 1.91
C ARG A 97 14.43 -15.39 1.87
N ARG A 98 14.91 -15.85 3.03
CA ARG A 98 15.69 -17.10 3.12
C ARG A 98 14.86 -18.31 2.69
N GLN A 99 13.62 -18.40 3.17
CA GLN A 99 12.72 -19.49 2.82
C GLN A 99 12.40 -19.52 1.32
N ILE A 100 11.98 -18.39 0.75
CA ILE A 100 11.66 -18.28 -0.69
C ILE A 100 12.85 -18.63 -1.57
N LEU A 101 14.06 -18.17 -1.21
CA LEU A 101 15.29 -18.52 -1.94
C LEU A 101 15.63 -20.01 -1.86
N ARG A 102 15.28 -20.67 -0.75
CA ARG A 102 15.55 -22.10 -0.53
C ARG A 102 14.53 -22.99 -1.22
N ASP A 103 13.25 -22.61 -1.15
CA ASP A 103 12.14 -23.53 -1.42
C ASP A 103 11.48 -23.21 -2.78
N ASN A 104 11.29 -21.92 -3.12
CA ASN A 104 10.54 -21.51 -4.32
C ASN A 104 11.42 -21.05 -5.49
N LEU A 105 12.56 -20.42 -5.21
CA LEU A 105 13.46 -19.82 -6.21
C LEU A 105 14.84 -20.50 -6.24
N ALA A 106 14.90 -21.77 -5.84
CA ALA A 106 16.14 -22.54 -5.78
C ALA A 106 16.82 -22.65 -7.14
N SER A 107 16.05 -22.81 -8.22
CA SER A 107 16.54 -22.92 -9.59
C SER A 107 17.19 -21.62 -10.07
N GLU A 108 16.52 -20.49 -9.87
CA GLU A 108 17.00 -19.15 -10.24
C GLU A 108 18.22 -18.77 -9.41
N LEU A 109 18.23 -19.11 -8.12
CA LEU A 109 19.38 -18.94 -7.23
C LEU A 109 20.59 -19.75 -7.73
N ASN A 110 20.40 -21.04 -8.04
CA ASN A 110 21.47 -21.90 -8.55
C ASN A 110 21.99 -21.40 -9.90
N ALA A 111 21.10 -20.96 -10.80
CA ALA A 111 21.49 -20.42 -12.11
C ALA A 111 22.29 -19.11 -11.98
N THR A 112 21.92 -18.25 -11.02
CA THR A 112 22.64 -17.01 -10.73
C THR A 112 24.00 -17.28 -10.10
N ALA A 113 24.07 -18.18 -9.12
CA ALA A 113 25.34 -18.62 -8.52
C ALA A 113 26.27 -19.27 -9.57
N ALA A 114 25.74 -20.06 -10.49
CA ALA A 114 26.51 -20.65 -11.58
C ALA A 114 27.05 -19.58 -12.56
N ALA A 115 26.30 -18.51 -12.80
CA ALA A 115 26.77 -17.39 -13.61
C ALA A 115 27.92 -16.63 -12.93
N LEU A 116 27.80 -16.39 -11.62
CA LEU A 116 28.89 -15.81 -10.82
C LEU A 116 30.11 -16.75 -10.76
N LYS A 117 29.90 -18.07 -10.72
CA LYS A 117 30.99 -19.04 -10.77
C LYS A 117 31.74 -18.99 -12.11
N ARG A 118 31.06 -18.84 -13.24
CA ARG A 118 31.71 -18.66 -14.54
C ARG A 118 32.62 -17.43 -14.55
N VAL A 119 32.11 -16.31 -14.01
CA VAL A 119 32.90 -15.09 -13.82
C VAL A 119 34.15 -15.36 -12.97
N ALA A 120 34.00 -16.00 -11.81
CA ALA A 120 35.10 -16.33 -10.92
C ALA A 120 36.17 -17.22 -11.60
N SER A 121 35.74 -18.20 -12.39
CA SER A 121 36.63 -19.13 -13.09
C SER A 121 37.52 -18.48 -14.16
N ARG A 122 37.29 -17.20 -14.51
CA ARG A 122 38.11 -16.47 -15.47
C ARG A 122 39.36 -15.82 -14.87
N ASP A 123 39.47 -15.78 -13.55
CA ASP A 123 40.60 -15.19 -12.85
C ASP A 123 41.38 -16.28 -12.07
N LEU A 124 42.71 -16.23 -12.10
CA LEU A 124 43.58 -17.10 -11.29
C LEU A 124 43.30 -16.96 -9.80
N VAL A 125 43.02 -15.75 -9.32
CA VAL A 125 42.84 -15.44 -7.90
C VAL A 125 41.46 -15.88 -7.39
N THR A 126 40.44 -15.89 -8.25
CA THR A 126 39.05 -16.13 -7.83
C THR A 126 38.48 -17.48 -8.25
N ARG A 127 39.19 -18.25 -9.10
CA ARG A 127 38.70 -19.56 -9.60
C ARG A 127 38.46 -20.61 -8.52
N ASP A 128 39.14 -20.54 -7.38
CA ASP A 128 39.06 -21.57 -6.34
C ASP A 128 37.83 -21.39 -5.42
N PHE A 129 37.14 -20.24 -5.51
CA PHE A 129 35.87 -20.07 -4.79
C PHE A 129 34.83 -21.09 -5.28
N THR A 130 34.32 -21.89 -4.36
CA THR A 130 33.35 -22.93 -4.67
C THR A 130 31.99 -22.35 -5.05
N LEU A 131 31.21 -23.09 -5.84
CA LEU A 131 29.82 -22.72 -6.15
C LEU A 131 28.98 -22.57 -4.87
N THR A 132 29.23 -23.42 -3.87
CA THR A 132 28.55 -23.38 -2.58
C THR A 132 28.83 -22.09 -1.82
N ALA A 133 30.08 -21.62 -1.79
CA ALA A 133 30.44 -20.36 -1.12
C ALA A 133 29.82 -19.15 -1.84
N LEU A 134 29.81 -19.15 -3.17
CA LEU A 134 29.14 -18.12 -3.97
C LEU A 134 27.63 -18.10 -3.73
N ARG A 135 26.98 -19.26 -3.70
CA ARG A 135 25.55 -19.37 -3.40
C ARG A 135 25.23 -18.84 -2.01
N ARG A 136 25.98 -19.21 -0.97
CA ARG A 136 25.78 -18.69 0.40
C ARG A 136 25.94 -17.16 0.45
N SER A 137 26.97 -16.63 -0.19
CA SER A 137 27.23 -15.19 -0.23
C SER A 137 26.12 -14.43 -0.95
N LEU A 138 25.65 -14.97 -2.09
CA LEU A 138 24.53 -14.41 -2.84
C LEU A 138 23.23 -14.41 -2.02
N VAL A 139 22.93 -15.49 -1.29
CA VAL A 139 21.76 -15.54 -0.40
C VAL A 139 21.84 -14.42 0.64
N GLU A 140 22.97 -14.24 1.32
CA GLU A 140 23.08 -13.19 2.32
C GLU A 140 22.94 -11.78 1.72
N VAL A 141 23.47 -11.54 0.50
CA VAL A 141 23.22 -10.26 -0.19
C VAL A 141 21.73 -10.06 -0.46
N LEU A 142 21.02 -11.07 -1.00
CA LEU A 142 19.59 -10.98 -1.34
C LEU A 142 18.68 -10.84 -0.11
N VAL A 143 19.04 -11.46 1.02
CA VAL A 143 18.27 -11.37 2.27
C VAL A 143 18.27 -9.96 2.84
N HIS A 144 19.39 -9.24 2.71
CA HIS A 144 19.53 -7.85 3.15
C HIS A 144 19.27 -6.83 2.03
N PHE A 145 18.84 -7.30 0.86
CA PHE A 145 18.57 -6.43 -0.29
C PHE A 145 17.23 -5.72 -0.09
N PRO A 146 17.20 -4.37 -0.06
CA PRO A 146 16.02 -3.65 0.41
C PRO A 146 15.06 -3.21 -0.71
N LEU A 147 15.40 -3.48 -1.97
CA LEU A 147 14.59 -3.13 -3.15
C LEU A 147 14.13 -4.37 -3.90
N TYR A 148 13.23 -4.18 -4.86
CA TYR A 148 12.94 -5.18 -5.89
C TYR A 148 14.19 -5.51 -6.72
N ARG A 149 14.86 -4.49 -7.27
CA ARG A 149 16.11 -4.67 -8.02
C ARG A 149 16.88 -3.36 -8.18
N ILE A 150 18.14 -3.50 -8.58
CA ILE A 150 18.97 -2.42 -9.14
C ILE A 150 19.05 -2.57 -10.66
N TYR A 151 19.62 -1.56 -11.35
CA TYR A 151 19.69 -1.53 -12.82
C TYR A 151 21.14 -1.40 -13.33
N ILE A 152 21.87 -2.51 -13.27
CA ILE A 152 23.26 -2.63 -13.71
C ILE A 152 23.35 -2.57 -15.23
N SER A 153 24.11 -1.61 -15.74
CA SER A 153 24.35 -1.42 -17.18
C SER A 153 25.76 -1.82 -17.61
N THR A 154 26.05 -1.70 -18.90
CA THR A 154 27.43 -1.81 -19.43
C THR A 154 28.39 -0.79 -18.80
N GLY A 155 27.87 0.34 -18.32
CA GLY A 155 28.62 1.36 -17.58
C GLY A 155 28.83 1.04 -16.09
N GLY A 156 28.27 -0.06 -15.57
CA GLY A 156 28.21 -0.35 -14.14
C GLY A 156 26.92 0.14 -13.49
N ARG A 157 26.93 0.21 -12.16
CA ARG A 157 25.87 0.80 -11.32
C ARG A 157 26.01 2.31 -11.27
N ASN A 158 24.88 3.01 -11.17
CA ASN A 158 24.90 4.43 -10.83
C ASN A 158 25.04 4.65 -9.31
N ALA A 159 25.10 5.91 -8.86
CA ALA A 159 25.28 6.24 -7.45
C ALA A 159 24.12 5.72 -6.56
N GLU A 160 22.89 5.69 -7.07
CA GLU A 160 21.74 5.17 -6.34
C GLU A 160 21.84 3.66 -6.16
N ASP A 161 22.02 2.90 -7.25
CA ASP A 161 22.19 1.45 -7.21
C ASP A 161 23.41 1.02 -6.38
N LYS A 162 24.47 1.84 -6.36
CA LYS A 162 25.63 1.63 -5.50
C LYS A 162 25.23 1.68 -4.03
N ARG A 163 24.53 2.73 -3.58
CA ARG A 163 24.08 2.86 -2.18
C ARG A 163 23.23 1.68 -1.73
N ILE A 164 22.36 1.18 -2.61
CA ILE A 164 21.49 0.03 -2.34
C ILE A 164 22.29 -1.26 -2.15
N LEU A 165 23.23 -1.56 -3.05
CA LEU A 165 24.04 -2.76 -2.87
C LEU A 165 25.00 -2.60 -1.68
N ASP A 166 25.53 -1.41 -1.41
CA ASP A 166 26.37 -1.14 -0.24
C ASP A 166 25.60 -1.44 1.06
N TRP A 167 24.31 -1.07 1.14
CA TRP A 167 23.41 -1.47 2.23
C TRP A 167 23.33 -2.99 2.34
N ALA A 168 22.98 -3.67 1.24
CA ALA A 168 22.80 -5.12 1.24
C ALA A 168 24.09 -5.85 1.65
N LEU A 169 25.24 -5.39 1.15
CA LEU A 169 26.56 -5.92 1.49
C LEU A 169 26.92 -5.66 2.95
N ALA A 170 26.62 -4.48 3.50
CA ALA A 170 26.82 -4.19 4.92
C ALA A 170 25.97 -5.09 5.82
N GLY A 171 24.73 -5.37 5.42
CA GLY A 171 23.88 -6.37 6.07
C GLY A 171 24.46 -7.78 5.99
N ALA A 172 24.83 -8.22 4.79
CA ALA A 172 25.40 -9.54 4.53
C ALA A 172 26.70 -9.76 5.33
N ARG A 173 27.56 -8.74 5.47
CA ARG A 173 28.80 -8.83 6.26
C ARG A 173 28.54 -9.19 7.74
N ARG A 174 27.38 -8.83 8.29
CA ARG A 174 27.01 -9.13 9.69
C ARG A 174 26.56 -10.58 9.88
N THR A 175 25.99 -11.21 8.85
CA THR A 175 25.35 -12.53 8.96
C THR A 175 26.10 -13.64 8.22
N ILE A 176 26.98 -13.31 7.28
CA ILE A 176 27.77 -14.29 6.54
C ILE A 176 28.87 -14.94 7.40
N ARG A 177 29.25 -16.17 7.03
CA ARG A 177 30.43 -16.85 7.58
C ARG A 177 31.69 -16.02 7.35
N ALA A 178 32.54 -15.91 8.38
CA ALA A 178 33.78 -15.12 8.31
C ALA A 178 34.68 -15.51 7.11
N ALA A 179 34.81 -16.81 6.82
CA ALA A 179 35.61 -17.32 5.71
C ALA A 179 35.07 -16.92 4.31
N ASP A 180 33.78 -16.62 4.19
CA ASP A 180 33.16 -16.23 2.92
C ASP A 180 33.15 -14.70 2.73
N ARG A 181 33.59 -13.90 3.73
CA ARG A 181 33.55 -12.42 3.65
C ARG A 181 34.25 -11.81 2.42
N PRO A 182 35.42 -12.32 1.96
CA PRO A 182 36.07 -11.80 0.75
C PRO A 182 35.20 -11.90 -0.51
N LEU A 183 34.24 -12.85 -0.55
CA LEU A 183 33.31 -12.96 -1.67
C LEU A 183 32.37 -11.76 -1.78
N LEU A 184 32.06 -11.07 -0.69
CA LEU A 184 31.17 -9.91 -0.74
C LEU A 184 31.82 -8.75 -1.51
N ASP A 185 33.12 -8.54 -1.35
CA ASP A 185 33.86 -7.50 -2.09
C ASP A 185 33.97 -7.87 -3.58
N LEU A 186 34.16 -9.16 -3.89
CA LEU A 186 34.10 -9.66 -5.26
C LEU A 186 32.71 -9.47 -5.89
N LEU A 187 31.63 -9.79 -5.16
CA LEU A 187 30.27 -9.56 -5.62
C LEU A 187 30.00 -8.08 -5.87
N ASP A 188 30.51 -7.17 -5.05
CA ASP A 188 30.41 -5.73 -5.28
C ASP A 188 31.03 -5.32 -6.62
N GLY A 189 32.28 -5.73 -6.87
CA GLY A 189 32.95 -5.50 -8.15
C GLY A 189 32.17 -6.09 -9.32
N TRP A 190 31.73 -7.35 -9.17
CA TRP A 190 31.10 -8.13 -10.23
C TRP A 190 29.67 -7.69 -10.55
N LEU A 191 28.94 -7.12 -9.60
CA LEU A 191 27.59 -6.62 -9.79
C LEU A 191 27.60 -5.12 -10.11
N GLY A 192 28.56 -4.69 -10.93
CA GLY A 192 28.61 -3.35 -11.51
C GLY A 192 29.36 -2.31 -10.70
N GLY A 193 30.16 -2.72 -9.70
CA GLY A 193 31.16 -1.84 -9.08
C GLY A 193 32.31 -1.57 -10.06
N GLU A 194 32.69 -2.60 -10.81
CA GLU A 194 33.57 -2.49 -11.97
C GLU A 194 32.73 -2.39 -13.25
N PRO A 195 32.85 -1.30 -14.03
CA PRO A 195 32.10 -1.14 -15.28
C PRO A 195 32.39 -2.27 -16.27
N PRO A 196 31.38 -3.08 -16.69
CA PRO A 196 31.60 -4.18 -17.63
C PRO A 196 32.22 -3.75 -18.96
N ARG A 197 32.00 -2.49 -19.39
CA ARG A 197 32.59 -1.91 -20.61
C ARG A 197 34.12 -1.89 -20.62
N ALA A 198 34.76 -1.88 -19.46
CA ALA A 198 36.23 -1.90 -19.35
C ALA A 198 36.82 -3.30 -19.58
N LEU A 199 36.00 -4.34 -19.62
CA LEU A 199 36.42 -5.73 -19.79
C LEU A 199 36.49 -6.14 -21.26
N ALA A 200 37.35 -7.12 -21.55
CA ALA A 200 37.40 -7.78 -22.85
C ALA A 200 36.04 -8.38 -23.24
N PRO A 201 35.69 -8.49 -24.54
CA PRO A 201 34.33 -8.85 -24.98
C PRO A 201 33.77 -10.14 -24.37
N ALA A 202 34.59 -11.18 -24.20
CA ALA A 202 34.15 -12.44 -23.59
C ALA A 202 33.81 -12.27 -22.09
N LEU A 203 34.68 -11.64 -21.32
CA LEU A 203 34.48 -11.37 -19.89
C LEU A 203 33.30 -10.41 -19.67
N ARG A 204 33.16 -9.40 -20.52
CA ARG A 204 32.03 -8.48 -20.51
C ARG A 204 30.69 -9.21 -20.66
N ARG A 205 30.60 -10.18 -21.57
CA ARG A 205 29.37 -10.98 -21.76
C ARG A 205 29.03 -11.79 -20.52
N GLU A 206 30.00 -12.44 -19.89
CA GLU A 206 29.78 -13.22 -18.67
C GLU A 206 29.37 -12.33 -17.49
N ARG A 207 30.06 -11.19 -17.31
CA ARG A 207 29.75 -10.17 -16.29
C ARG A 207 28.31 -9.65 -16.46
N LEU A 208 27.91 -9.28 -17.67
CA LEU A 208 26.54 -8.82 -17.95
C LEU A 208 25.51 -9.92 -17.76
N SER A 209 25.81 -11.16 -18.14
CA SER A 209 24.91 -12.31 -17.92
C SER A 209 24.67 -12.56 -16.43
N ALA A 210 25.73 -12.49 -15.60
CA ALA A 210 25.60 -12.61 -14.15
C ALA A 210 24.77 -11.45 -13.55
N ALA A 211 25.03 -10.22 -13.99
CA ALA A 211 24.25 -9.05 -13.56
C ALA A 211 22.76 -9.15 -13.93
N VAL A 212 22.43 -9.55 -15.16
CA VAL A 212 21.04 -9.77 -15.59
C VAL A 212 20.35 -10.81 -14.71
N ARG A 213 20.99 -11.96 -14.47
CA ARG A 213 20.42 -13.01 -13.62
C ARG A 213 20.22 -12.55 -12.17
N PHE A 214 21.18 -11.84 -11.59
CA PHE A 214 21.02 -11.26 -10.27
C PHE A 214 19.79 -10.35 -10.19
N GLN A 215 19.64 -9.44 -11.15
CA GLN A 215 18.53 -8.48 -11.15
C GLN A 215 17.17 -9.15 -11.43
N GLN A 216 17.13 -10.21 -12.25
CA GLN A 216 15.92 -11.01 -12.50
C GLN A 216 15.58 -11.96 -11.35
N LEU A 217 16.54 -12.25 -10.46
CA LEU A 217 16.31 -13.03 -9.24
C LEU A 217 15.85 -12.12 -8.08
N SER A 218 16.45 -10.93 -7.91
CA SER A 218 16.12 -10.07 -6.77
C SER A 218 14.66 -9.62 -6.78
N ALA A 219 14.09 -9.34 -7.95
CA ALA A 219 12.71 -8.86 -8.10
C ALA A 219 11.66 -9.88 -7.61
N PRO A 220 11.63 -11.15 -8.10
CA PRO A 220 10.70 -12.14 -7.58
C PRO A 220 10.99 -12.53 -6.13
N VAL A 221 12.25 -12.44 -5.66
CA VAL A 221 12.56 -12.62 -4.23
C VAL A 221 11.83 -11.57 -3.40
N ALA A 222 11.88 -10.28 -3.77
CA ALA A 222 11.18 -9.23 -3.05
C ALA A 222 9.66 -9.48 -3.01
N ALA A 223 9.02 -9.68 -4.17
CA ALA A 223 7.58 -9.93 -4.25
C ALA A 223 7.15 -11.15 -3.43
N LYS A 224 7.78 -12.31 -3.66
CA LYS A 224 7.35 -13.56 -3.04
C LYS A 224 7.64 -13.62 -1.54
N SER A 225 8.71 -12.97 -1.08
CA SER A 225 9.07 -12.97 0.34
C SER A 225 8.38 -11.89 1.16
N VAL A 226 8.15 -10.72 0.59
CA VAL A 226 7.53 -9.59 1.30
C VAL A 226 6.02 -9.68 1.16
N GLU A 227 5.52 -9.55 -0.07
CA GLU A 227 4.09 -9.39 -0.33
C GLU A 227 3.29 -10.68 -0.17
N ASP A 228 3.85 -11.78 -0.67
CA ASP A 228 3.18 -13.10 -0.64
C ASP A 228 3.65 -13.96 0.54
N THR A 229 4.43 -13.43 1.50
CA THR A 229 4.83 -14.19 2.68
C THR A 229 4.89 -13.34 3.94
N ALA A 230 5.76 -12.31 4.01
CA ALA A 230 5.94 -11.53 5.24
C ALA A 230 4.68 -10.74 5.64
N PHE A 231 3.90 -10.24 4.69
CA PHE A 231 2.60 -9.61 4.95
C PHE A 231 1.59 -10.56 5.62
N TYR A 232 1.70 -11.86 5.38
CA TYR A 232 0.87 -12.89 6.00
C TYR A 232 1.47 -13.44 7.30
N ARG A 233 2.60 -12.86 7.74
CA ARG A 233 3.38 -13.26 8.92
C ARG A 233 3.45 -12.19 10.00
N TYR A 234 3.21 -10.93 9.63
CA TYR A 234 3.30 -9.76 10.48
C TYR A 234 1.96 -9.03 10.55
N GLY A 235 1.19 -9.28 11.60
CA GLY A 235 -0.20 -8.83 11.73
C GLY A 235 -0.40 -7.63 12.65
N ARG A 236 0.63 -6.81 12.90
CA ARG A 236 0.54 -5.62 13.78
C ARG A 236 -0.66 -4.73 13.42
N LEU A 237 -0.74 -4.35 12.15
CA LEU A 237 -1.86 -3.64 11.59
C LEU A 237 -1.93 -3.90 10.07
N ILE A 238 -2.87 -4.74 9.64
CA ILE A 238 -2.88 -5.29 8.28
C ILE A 238 -3.27 -4.25 7.21
N SER A 239 -3.69 -3.03 7.58
CA SER A 239 -3.83 -1.89 6.65
C SER A 239 -2.52 -1.38 6.08
N ARG A 240 -1.39 -1.74 6.68
CA ARG A 240 -0.05 -1.43 6.14
C ARG A 240 0.57 -2.59 5.36
N ASN A 241 -0.10 -3.74 5.30
CA ASN A 241 0.34 -4.91 4.54
C ASN A 241 -0.29 -4.89 3.15
N GLU A 242 0.20 -4.00 2.29
CA GLU A 242 -0.33 -3.77 0.95
C GLU A 242 0.79 -3.70 -0.08
N VAL A 243 0.50 -4.06 -1.34
CA VAL A 243 1.46 -4.00 -2.45
C VAL A 243 2.04 -2.59 -2.55
N GLY A 244 3.37 -2.48 -2.54
CA GLY A 244 4.10 -1.21 -2.50
C GLY A 244 4.13 -0.47 -1.17
N SER A 245 3.49 -0.99 -0.12
CA SER A 245 3.66 -0.48 1.24
C SER A 245 4.84 -1.13 1.94
N ASP A 246 5.43 -0.41 2.89
CA ASP A 246 6.40 -0.94 3.85
C ASP A 246 5.77 -1.00 5.25
N PRO A 247 5.40 -2.19 5.76
CA PRO A 247 4.83 -2.32 7.10
C PRO A 247 5.75 -1.86 8.23
N ALA A 248 7.06 -1.73 8.01
CA ALA A 248 7.96 -1.12 8.99
C ALA A 248 7.67 0.38 9.15
N ARG A 249 7.19 1.05 8.11
CA ARG A 249 6.71 2.43 8.15
C ARG A 249 5.24 2.46 8.52
N PHE A 250 4.97 2.59 9.82
CA PHE A 250 3.62 2.55 10.38
C PHE A 250 2.71 3.65 9.83
N ALA A 251 3.18 4.90 9.83
CA ALA A 251 2.45 6.07 9.35
C ALA A 251 3.30 6.96 8.44
N VAL A 252 2.62 7.78 7.62
CA VAL A 252 3.22 8.82 6.79
C VAL A 252 2.86 10.18 7.40
N THR A 253 3.86 11.02 7.67
CA THR A 253 3.57 12.38 8.14
C THR A 253 2.97 13.23 7.02
N PRO A 254 2.16 14.26 7.32
CA PRO A 254 1.69 15.22 6.31
C PRO A 254 2.84 15.80 5.46
N GLY A 255 3.96 16.13 6.10
CA GLY A 255 5.16 16.60 5.40
C GLY A 255 5.75 15.55 4.43
N GLY A 256 5.74 14.27 4.81
CA GLY A 256 6.15 13.16 3.94
C GLY A 256 5.25 13.03 2.71
N PHE A 257 3.92 13.09 2.89
CA PHE A 257 2.95 13.09 1.80
C PHE A 257 3.18 14.27 0.84
N HIS A 258 3.30 15.49 1.37
CA HIS A 258 3.57 16.69 0.57
C HIS A 258 4.91 16.62 -0.18
N GLY A 259 5.94 16.04 0.44
CA GLY A 259 7.24 15.82 -0.20
C GLY A 259 7.13 14.88 -1.41
N ALA A 260 6.41 13.77 -1.25
CA ALA A 260 6.17 12.81 -2.32
C ALA A 260 5.34 13.41 -3.47
N ALA A 261 4.27 14.14 -3.16
CA ALA A 261 3.46 14.84 -4.15
C ALA A 261 4.27 15.86 -4.97
N ARG A 262 5.18 16.63 -4.33
CA ARG A 262 6.10 17.54 -5.03
C ARG A 262 7.08 16.79 -5.92
N ALA A 263 7.66 15.69 -5.44
CA ALA A 263 8.57 14.87 -6.24
C ALA A 263 7.88 14.30 -7.48
N ARG A 264 6.63 13.84 -7.34
CA ARG A 264 5.79 13.35 -8.43
C ARG A 264 5.47 14.44 -9.44
N ALA A 265 5.03 15.62 -9.00
CA ALA A 265 4.75 16.76 -9.86
C ALA A 265 5.96 17.13 -10.74
N LYS A 266 7.16 17.05 -10.18
CA LYS A 266 8.41 17.38 -10.90
C LYS A 266 8.85 16.29 -11.88
N ASN A 267 8.83 15.03 -11.45
CA ASN A 267 9.50 13.95 -12.17
C ASN A 267 8.55 13.13 -13.05
N PHE A 268 7.32 12.90 -12.58
CA PHE A 268 6.32 12.05 -13.23
C PHE A 268 4.91 12.64 -13.04
N PRO A 269 4.62 13.85 -13.58
CA PRO A 269 3.34 14.52 -13.39
C PRO A 269 2.14 13.77 -13.98
N ARG A 270 2.38 12.74 -14.80
CA ARG A 270 1.38 11.86 -15.41
C ARG A 270 1.37 10.44 -14.81
N ALA A 271 2.05 10.19 -13.69
CA ALA A 271 1.97 8.90 -13.01
C ALA A 271 0.54 8.59 -12.60
N LEU A 272 0.14 7.31 -12.63
CA LEU A 272 -1.15 6.91 -12.11
C LEU A 272 -1.19 7.06 -10.58
N LEU A 273 -2.35 7.41 -10.05
CA LEU A 273 -2.63 7.53 -8.63
C LEU A 273 -3.65 6.46 -8.28
N ALA A 274 -3.18 5.28 -7.90
CA ALA A 274 -4.03 4.16 -7.55
C ALA A 274 -4.28 4.13 -6.05
N THR A 275 -5.49 3.75 -5.67
CA THR A 275 -5.87 3.42 -4.30
C THR A 275 -6.52 2.04 -4.21
N ALA A 276 -6.86 1.42 -5.34
CA ALA A 276 -7.12 -0.02 -5.45
C ALA A 276 -6.66 -0.50 -6.83
N THR A 277 -6.33 -1.78 -6.94
CA THR A 277 -6.03 -2.47 -8.22
C THR A 277 -6.62 -3.87 -8.21
N HIS A 278 -6.35 -4.71 -9.22
CA HIS A 278 -6.73 -6.13 -9.17
C HIS A 278 -5.80 -6.99 -8.29
N ASP A 279 -4.65 -6.45 -7.85
CA ASP A 279 -3.65 -7.18 -7.05
C ASP A 279 -3.51 -6.66 -5.62
N HIS A 280 -4.34 -5.68 -5.22
CA HIS A 280 -4.36 -5.21 -3.84
C HIS A 280 -4.64 -6.38 -2.88
N LYS A 281 -4.06 -6.33 -1.68
CA LYS A 281 -4.26 -7.32 -0.63
C LYS A 281 -5.60 -7.14 0.07
N ARG A 282 -6.10 -5.90 0.18
CA ARG A 282 -7.49 -5.61 0.57
C ARG A 282 -8.03 -4.34 -0.09
N GLY A 283 -9.35 -4.21 -0.17
CA GLY A 283 -10.03 -3.07 -0.76
C GLY A 283 -9.67 -1.74 -0.08
N GLU A 284 -9.80 -0.65 -0.83
CA GLU A 284 -9.31 0.65 -0.40
C GLU A 284 -10.03 1.19 0.86
N ASP A 285 -11.29 0.82 1.04
CA ASP A 285 -12.09 1.22 2.20
C ASP A 285 -11.94 0.24 3.37
N VAL A 286 -11.53 -1.02 3.13
CA VAL A 286 -11.04 -1.91 4.20
C VAL A 286 -9.78 -1.33 4.85
N ARG A 287 -8.85 -0.81 4.03
CA ARG A 287 -7.64 -0.16 4.55
C ARG A 287 -7.96 1.14 5.27
N ALA A 288 -8.82 1.99 4.71
CA ALA A 288 -9.24 3.25 5.32
C ALA A 288 -9.96 3.05 6.67
N ARG A 289 -10.80 2.01 6.77
CA ARG A 289 -11.46 1.62 8.02
C ARG A 289 -10.47 1.08 9.05
N LEU A 290 -9.55 0.22 8.64
CA LEU A 290 -8.58 -0.37 9.59
C LEU A 290 -7.52 0.63 10.07
N ALA A 291 -7.25 1.70 9.31
CA ALA A 291 -6.40 2.79 9.79
C ALA A 291 -6.91 3.40 11.10
N VAL A 292 -8.22 3.39 11.34
CA VAL A 292 -8.85 3.87 12.58
C VAL A 292 -8.35 3.12 13.83
N LEU A 293 -7.94 1.85 13.71
CA LEU A 293 -7.36 1.11 14.84
C LEU A 293 -6.10 1.78 15.41
N SER A 294 -5.40 2.58 14.61
CA SER A 294 -4.26 3.37 15.09
C SER A 294 -4.66 4.57 15.97
N GLU A 295 -5.91 5.03 15.88
CA GLU A 295 -6.45 6.14 16.69
C GLU A 295 -7.07 5.66 18.01
N ILE A 296 -7.44 4.37 18.10
CA ILE A 296 -8.05 3.74 19.28
C ILE A 296 -7.35 2.40 19.65
N PRO A 297 -6.02 2.38 19.76
CA PRO A 297 -5.28 1.13 19.91
C PRO A 297 -5.58 0.41 21.23
N GLU A 298 -5.92 1.13 22.30
CA GLU A 298 -6.31 0.54 23.60
C GLU A 298 -7.69 -0.14 23.55
N GLU A 299 -8.68 0.50 22.89
CA GLU A 299 -10.01 -0.10 22.68
C GLU A 299 -9.89 -1.39 21.87
N TRP A 300 -9.06 -1.36 20.81
CA TRP A 300 -8.76 -2.54 19.99
C TRP A 300 -8.07 -3.64 20.79
N ALA A 301 -7.05 -3.31 21.58
CA ALA A 301 -6.34 -4.27 22.42
C ALA A 301 -7.29 -4.96 23.40
N ALA A 302 -8.15 -4.20 24.07
CA ALA A 302 -9.14 -4.73 25.01
C ALA A 302 -10.14 -5.68 24.31
N ALA A 303 -10.63 -5.32 23.13
CA ALA A 303 -11.52 -6.15 22.33
C ALA A 303 -10.85 -7.48 21.94
N VAL A 304 -9.63 -7.42 21.38
CA VAL A 304 -8.85 -8.60 21.00
C VAL A 304 -8.56 -9.53 22.17
N GLN A 305 -8.13 -8.98 23.32
CA GLN A 305 -7.85 -9.77 24.52
C GLN A 305 -9.11 -10.50 25.01
N ARG A 306 -10.26 -9.82 24.96
CA ARG A 306 -11.56 -10.40 25.31
C ARG A 306 -11.93 -11.52 24.33
N TRP A 307 -11.92 -11.26 23.03
CA TRP A 307 -12.30 -12.22 21.99
C TRP A 307 -11.40 -13.47 22.01
N THR A 308 -10.09 -13.27 22.18
CA THR A 308 -9.12 -14.36 22.32
C THR A 308 -9.44 -15.27 23.51
N ARG A 309 -9.81 -14.69 24.65
CA ARG A 309 -10.21 -15.45 25.85
C ARG A 309 -11.48 -16.24 25.61
N LEU A 310 -12.51 -15.61 25.04
CA LEU A 310 -13.80 -16.24 24.72
C LEU A 310 -13.63 -17.41 23.74
N ASN A 311 -12.71 -17.27 22.78
CA ASN A 311 -12.48 -18.25 21.71
C ASN A 311 -11.45 -19.32 22.06
N SER A 312 -10.82 -19.26 23.24
CA SER A 312 -9.73 -20.18 23.63
C SER A 312 -10.12 -21.66 23.54
N GLN A 313 -11.37 -21.99 23.92
CA GLN A 313 -11.93 -23.35 23.89
C GLN A 313 -12.31 -23.83 22.48
N LEU A 314 -12.43 -22.93 21.51
CA LEU A 314 -12.77 -23.27 20.12
C LEU A 314 -11.55 -23.70 19.30
N ARG A 315 -10.34 -23.46 19.82
CA ARG A 315 -9.11 -23.87 19.14
C ARG A 315 -8.96 -25.38 19.25
N LYS A 316 -8.51 -26.00 18.16
CA LYS A 316 -8.12 -27.41 18.16
C LYS A 316 -6.64 -27.52 18.45
N GLU A 317 -6.24 -28.36 19.41
CA GLU A 317 -4.83 -28.70 19.62
C GLU A 317 -4.42 -29.78 18.61
N LEU A 318 -3.48 -29.45 17.72
CA LEU A 318 -2.88 -30.35 16.75
C LEU A 318 -1.45 -30.71 17.19
N GLU A 319 -0.80 -31.64 16.50
CA GLU A 319 0.57 -32.08 16.82
C GLU A 319 1.58 -30.91 16.85
N ASP A 320 1.43 -29.95 15.94
CA ASP A 320 2.27 -28.75 15.83
C ASP A 320 1.69 -27.51 16.54
N GLY A 321 0.69 -27.72 17.42
CA GLY A 321 0.13 -26.73 18.34
C GLY A 321 -1.27 -26.23 17.98
N ALA A 322 -1.78 -25.29 18.79
CA ALA A 322 -3.13 -24.74 18.69
C ALA A 322 -3.47 -24.19 17.30
N ALA A 323 -4.65 -24.53 16.78
CA ALA A 323 -5.18 -24.10 15.49
C ALA A 323 -6.53 -23.38 15.66
N PRO A 324 -6.67 -22.12 15.17
CA PRO A 324 -5.62 -21.27 14.61
C PRO A 324 -4.61 -20.79 15.66
N GLY A 325 -3.36 -20.58 15.25
CA GLY A 325 -2.34 -19.92 16.07
C GLY A 325 -2.63 -18.44 16.28
N MET A 326 -1.95 -17.79 17.23
CA MET A 326 -2.35 -16.44 17.66
C MET A 326 -2.13 -15.36 16.59
N SER A 327 -1.07 -15.45 15.77
CA SER A 327 -0.89 -14.55 14.63
C SER A 327 -2.06 -14.62 13.64
N ALA A 328 -2.59 -15.82 13.37
CA ALA A 328 -3.72 -15.99 12.47
C ALA A 328 -5.02 -15.44 13.07
N GLN A 329 -5.22 -15.56 14.38
CA GLN A 329 -6.37 -14.97 15.08
C GLN A 329 -6.35 -13.44 15.04
N LEU A 330 -5.21 -12.81 15.34
CA LEU A 330 -5.11 -11.35 15.30
C LEU A 330 -5.38 -10.77 13.91
N MET A 331 -4.88 -11.43 12.86
CA MET A 331 -5.17 -11.04 11.49
C MET A 331 -6.63 -11.30 11.12
N LEU A 332 -7.21 -12.42 11.57
CA LEU A 332 -8.63 -12.73 11.37
C LEU A 332 -9.54 -11.67 11.98
N TYR A 333 -9.31 -11.25 13.23
CA TYR A 333 -10.15 -10.25 13.87
C TYR A 333 -10.11 -8.90 13.13
N GLN A 334 -8.94 -8.48 12.64
CA GLN A 334 -8.83 -7.29 11.78
C GLN A 334 -9.59 -7.47 10.46
N THR A 335 -9.51 -8.64 9.84
CA THR A 335 -10.26 -8.93 8.61
C THR A 335 -11.78 -8.89 8.86
N LEU A 336 -12.25 -9.48 9.97
CA LEU A 336 -13.67 -9.49 10.33
C LEU A 336 -14.23 -8.07 10.50
N VAL A 337 -13.57 -7.20 11.29
CA VAL A 337 -14.06 -5.82 11.49
C VAL A 337 -13.81 -4.92 10.27
N GLY A 338 -12.71 -5.15 9.54
CA GLY A 338 -12.32 -4.37 8.38
C GLY A 338 -13.23 -4.58 7.18
N ALA A 339 -13.62 -5.83 6.92
CA ALA A 339 -14.43 -6.21 5.75
C ALA A 339 -15.92 -6.41 6.05
N TRP A 340 -16.36 -6.24 7.32
CA TRP A 340 -17.78 -6.33 7.67
C TRP A 340 -18.62 -5.40 6.78
N PRO A 341 -19.63 -5.92 6.03
CA PRO A 341 -20.43 -5.08 5.15
C PRO A 341 -21.20 -4.01 5.92
N LEU A 342 -21.25 -2.77 5.39
CA LEU A 342 -21.81 -1.60 6.11
C LEU A 342 -23.29 -1.73 6.49
N GLY A 343 -24.06 -2.53 5.75
CA GLY A 343 -25.48 -2.78 5.99
C GLY A 343 -25.80 -4.16 6.54
N LEU A 344 -24.79 -5.00 6.84
CA LEU A 344 -25.03 -6.36 7.32
C LEU A 344 -25.40 -6.34 8.81
N SER A 345 -26.63 -6.78 9.11
CA SER A 345 -27.07 -7.04 10.47
C SER A 345 -26.42 -8.33 11.00
N PRO A 346 -25.97 -8.41 12.26
CA PRO A 346 -25.51 -9.66 12.85
C PRO A 346 -26.61 -10.74 12.95
N GLU A 347 -27.88 -10.35 12.86
CA GLU A 347 -29.04 -11.27 12.87
C GLU A 347 -29.35 -11.85 11.48
N ASP A 348 -28.78 -11.28 10.42
CA ASP A 348 -28.94 -11.78 9.04
C ASP A 348 -28.05 -13.02 8.83
N GLU A 349 -28.55 -14.20 9.20
CA GLU A 349 -27.82 -15.46 9.07
C GLU A 349 -27.30 -15.71 7.65
N GLU A 350 -28.10 -15.42 6.62
CA GLU A 350 -27.69 -15.67 5.24
C GLU A 350 -26.56 -14.73 4.83
N GLY A 351 -26.71 -13.43 5.11
CA GLY A 351 -25.69 -12.42 4.83
C GLY A 351 -24.41 -12.64 5.62
N VAL A 352 -24.51 -13.04 6.90
CA VAL A 352 -23.35 -13.36 7.74
C VAL A 352 -22.65 -14.61 7.21
N ASN A 353 -23.37 -15.68 6.88
CA ASN A 353 -22.73 -16.88 6.34
C ASN A 353 -22.03 -16.59 5.00
N ALA A 354 -22.64 -15.82 4.10
CA ALA A 354 -21.99 -15.40 2.85
C ALA A 354 -20.72 -14.58 3.10
N PHE A 355 -20.72 -13.71 4.11
CA PHE A 355 -19.52 -12.99 4.53
C PHE A 355 -18.45 -13.91 5.12
N LEU A 356 -18.81 -14.88 5.97
CA LEU A 356 -17.86 -15.81 6.57
C LEU A 356 -17.19 -16.71 5.53
N GLU A 357 -17.91 -17.14 4.49
CA GLU A 357 -17.31 -17.92 3.38
C GLU A 357 -16.21 -17.11 2.66
N ARG A 358 -16.43 -15.81 2.43
CA ARG A 358 -15.38 -14.90 1.89
C ARG A 358 -14.17 -14.82 2.82
N VAL A 359 -14.41 -14.70 4.13
CA VAL A 359 -13.34 -14.61 5.14
C VAL A 359 -12.57 -15.94 5.26
N VAL A 360 -13.24 -17.09 5.16
CA VAL A 360 -12.59 -18.41 5.16
C VAL A 360 -11.73 -18.59 3.92
N ALA A 361 -12.22 -18.23 2.73
CA ALA A 361 -11.42 -18.27 1.50
C ALA A 361 -10.17 -17.38 1.61
N TRP A 362 -10.32 -16.17 2.17
CA TRP A 362 -9.17 -15.32 2.49
C TRP A 362 -8.23 -15.96 3.51
N GLN A 363 -8.75 -16.57 4.58
CA GLN A 363 -7.94 -17.17 5.64
C GLN A 363 -7.12 -18.34 5.11
N GLU A 364 -7.72 -19.22 4.31
CA GLU A 364 -7.01 -20.34 3.66
C GLU A 364 -5.84 -19.82 2.81
N LYS A 365 -6.10 -18.81 1.96
CA LYS A 365 -5.04 -18.15 1.18
C LYS A 365 -3.98 -17.53 2.09
N ALA A 366 -4.37 -16.80 3.12
CA ALA A 366 -3.44 -16.17 4.06
C ALA A 366 -2.55 -17.17 4.78
N LEU A 367 -3.11 -18.30 5.22
CA LEU A 367 -2.36 -19.37 5.88
C LEU A 367 -1.37 -20.05 4.93
N ARG A 368 -1.77 -20.30 3.67
CA ARG A 368 -0.88 -20.87 2.64
C ARG A 368 0.20 -19.89 2.21
N GLU A 369 -0.12 -18.60 2.10
CA GLU A 369 0.89 -17.57 1.80
C GLU A 369 1.87 -17.37 2.95
N ALA A 370 1.43 -17.53 4.19
CA ALA A 370 2.31 -17.50 5.34
C ALA A 370 3.33 -18.66 5.35
N LYS A 371 3.09 -19.79 4.66
CA LYS A 371 4.06 -20.90 4.47
C LYS A 371 4.72 -21.39 5.78
N ARG A 372 3.94 -21.47 6.86
CA ARG A 372 4.43 -21.92 8.19
C ARG A 372 3.92 -23.30 8.59
N ARG A 373 2.61 -23.53 8.41
CA ARG A 373 1.93 -24.79 8.80
C ARG A 373 1.15 -25.44 7.65
N THR A 374 0.87 -24.67 6.62
CA THR A 374 0.29 -25.11 5.35
C THR A 374 0.88 -24.28 4.22
N GLU A 375 0.86 -24.79 3.00
CA GLU A 375 1.33 -24.12 1.79
C GLU A 375 0.59 -24.64 0.55
N TRP A 376 0.72 -23.94 -0.57
CA TRP A 376 0.06 -24.31 -1.83
C TRP A 376 0.52 -25.66 -2.40
N ALA A 377 1.79 -26.02 -2.22
CA ALA A 377 2.35 -27.24 -2.80
C ALA A 377 1.88 -28.51 -2.06
N VAL A 378 1.78 -28.44 -0.73
CA VAL A 378 1.32 -29.53 0.14
C VAL A 378 0.42 -28.94 1.24
N PRO A 379 -0.89 -28.81 0.98
CA PRO A 379 -1.82 -28.28 1.97
C PRO A 379 -1.92 -29.17 3.21
N ASN A 380 -1.94 -28.57 4.39
CA ASN A 380 -2.25 -29.23 5.65
C ASN A 380 -3.77 -29.15 5.90
N ALA A 381 -4.49 -30.14 5.37
CA ALA A 381 -5.96 -30.17 5.41
C ALA A 381 -6.53 -30.16 6.84
N GLU A 382 -5.85 -30.79 7.81
CA GLU A 382 -6.31 -30.79 9.20
C GLU A 382 -6.20 -29.40 9.84
N TYR A 383 -5.08 -28.70 9.61
CA TYR A 383 -4.90 -27.34 10.09
C TYR A 383 -5.87 -26.35 9.43
N GLU A 384 -6.05 -26.46 8.11
CA GLU A 384 -6.98 -25.61 7.36
C GLU A 384 -8.43 -25.82 7.81
N ALA A 385 -8.86 -27.07 8.00
CA ALA A 385 -10.19 -27.38 8.52
C ALA A 385 -10.39 -26.83 9.94
N ALA A 386 -9.42 -26.99 10.84
CA ALA A 386 -9.50 -26.43 12.18
C ALA A 386 -9.63 -24.89 12.19
N CYS A 387 -8.92 -24.21 11.28
CA CYS A 387 -9.02 -22.76 11.15
C CYS A 387 -10.38 -22.32 10.59
N ARG A 388 -10.88 -23.03 9.56
CA ARG A 388 -12.22 -22.82 9.01
C ARG A 388 -13.30 -22.99 10.09
N ASP A 389 -13.27 -24.10 10.81
CA ASP A 389 -14.27 -24.42 11.83
C ASP A 389 -14.23 -23.40 12.96
N PHE A 390 -13.06 -22.89 13.32
CA PHE A 390 -12.91 -21.79 14.28
C PHE A 390 -13.62 -20.51 13.81
N VAL A 391 -13.56 -20.14 12.53
CA VAL A 391 -14.24 -18.93 12.00
C VAL A 391 -15.76 -19.07 12.15
N PHE A 392 -16.33 -20.19 11.74
CA PHE A 392 -17.77 -20.42 11.87
C PHE A 392 -18.21 -20.54 13.33
N ALA A 393 -17.47 -21.29 14.15
CA ALA A 393 -17.82 -21.50 15.55
C ALA A 393 -17.72 -20.20 16.37
N CYS A 394 -16.73 -19.34 16.10
CA CYS A 394 -16.61 -18.09 16.84
C CYS A 394 -17.72 -17.09 16.48
N MET A 395 -18.27 -17.20 15.27
CA MET A 395 -19.32 -16.34 14.72
C MET A 395 -20.72 -16.98 14.73
N ALA A 396 -20.94 -18.11 15.42
CA ALA A 396 -22.26 -18.73 15.54
C ALA A 396 -23.24 -17.83 16.32
N ALA A 397 -24.50 -17.75 15.89
CA ALA A 397 -25.51 -16.86 16.50
C ALA A 397 -26.05 -17.35 17.84
N ASP A 398 -26.14 -18.66 18.03
CA ASP A 398 -26.60 -19.28 19.28
C ASP A 398 -25.54 -19.27 20.39
N ARG A 399 -24.39 -18.63 20.12
CA ARG A 399 -23.29 -18.57 21.06
C ARG A 399 -23.57 -17.57 22.18
N ALA A 400 -23.62 -18.09 23.41
CA ALA A 400 -23.87 -17.30 24.63
C ALA A 400 -22.90 -16.12 24.86
N SER A 401 -21.75 -16.08 24.20
CA SER A 401 -20.80 -14.97 24.31
C SER A 401 -21.17 -13.75 23.46
N HIS A 402 -22.15 -13.85 22.55
CA HIS A 402 -22.57 -12.77 21.66
C HIS A 402 -21.42 -12.14 20.83
N LEU A 403 -20.40 -12.93 20.48
CA LEU A 403 -19.19 -12.40 19.81
C LEU A 403 -19.50 -11.79 18.44
N ARG A 404 -20.45 -12.37 17.70
CA ARG A 404 -20.90 -11.84 16.41
C ARG A 404 -21.39 -10.40 16.54
N GLU A 405 -22.19 -10.13 17.57
CA GLU A 405 -22.71 -8.78 17.88
C GLU A 405 -21.58 -7.84 18.30
N GLU A 406 -20.63 -8.31 19.12
CA GLU A 406 -19.45 -7.51 19.51
C GLU A 406 -18.59 -7.13 18.29
N ILE A 407 -18.36 -8.05 17.36
CA ILE A 407 -17.61 -7.77 16.12
C ILE A 407 -18.37 -6.82 15.20
N ALA A 408 -19.69 -7.01 15.01
CA ALA A 408 -20.51 -6.11 14.22
C ALA A 408 -20.56 -4.71 14.83
N SER A 409 -20.68 -4.60 16.15
CA SER A 409 -20.64 -3.34 16.90
C SER A 409 -19.29 -2.64 16.74
N PHE A 410 -18.18 -3.39 16.90
CA PHE A 410 -16.84 -2.84 16.71
C PHE A 410 -16.61 -2.40 15.25
N ALA A 411 -17.08 -3.17 14.26
CA ALA A 411 -17.05 -2.75 12.87
C ALA A 411 -17.83 -1.44 12.66
N GLY A 412 -19.00 -1.30 13.30
CA GLY A 412 -19.79 -0.06 13.33
C GLY A 412 -19.03 1.13 13.94
N ARG A 413 -18.29 0.90 15.03
CA ARG A 413 -17.41 1.91 15.68
C ARG A 413 -16.33 2.44 14.74
N LEU A 414 -15.81 1.60 13.84
CA LEU A 414 -14.82 1.99 12.82
C LEU A 414 -15.44 2.54 11.54
N ALA A 415 -16.70 2.20 11.25
CA ALA A 415 -17.30 2.41 9.94
C ALA A 415 -17.42 3.90 9.58
N LEU A 416 -17.81 4.73 10.54
CA LEU A 416 -18.01 6.16 10.35
C LEU A 416 -16.68 6.94 10.16
N PRO A 417 -15.67 6.84 11.05
CA PRO A 417 -14.36 7.42 10.80
C PRO A 417 -13.65 6.80 9.59
N GLY A 418 -13.89 5.50 9.32
CA GLY A 418 -13.43 4.83 8.11
C GLY A 418 -13.99 5.43 6.81
N ALA A 419 -15.27 5.81 6.80
CA ALA A 419 -15.90 6.49 5.67
C ALA A 419 -15.28 7.89 5.46
N VAL A 420 -15.00 8.64 6.53
CA VAL A 420 -14.26 9.91 6.44
C VAL A 420 -12.89 9.71 5.79
N ASN A 421 -12.13 8.70 6.23
CA ASN A 421 -10.85 8.32 5.64
C ASN A 421 -10.99 7.92 4.15
N GLY A 422 -12.02 7.17 3.78
CA GLY A 422 -12.29 6.79 2.38
C GLY A 422 -12.63 7.98 1.48
N LEU A 423 -13.39 8.96 1.99
CA LEU A 423 -13.67 10.22 1.28
C LEU A 423 -12.40 11.09 1.15
N ALA A 424 -11.59 11.18 2.20
CA ALA A 424 -10.30 11.85 2.17
C ALA A 424 -9.39 11.23 1.10
N GLN A 425 -9.23 9.91 1.09
CA GLN A 425 -8.46 9.19 0.08
C GLN A 425 -8.97 9.46 -1.35
N THR A 426 -10.29 9.50 -1.54
CA THR A 426 -10.92 9.82 -2.83
C THR A 426 -10.56 11.23 -3.31
N LEU A 427 -10.65 12.24 -2.43
CA LEU A 427 -10.25 13.61 -2.74
C LEU A 427 -8.75 13.70 -3.06
N LEU A 428 -7.90 13.09 -2.23
CA LEU A 428 -6.44 13.14 -2.41
C LEU A 428 -6.02 12.55 -3.75
N ARG A 429 -6.60 11.40 -4.13
CA ARG A 429 -6.40 10.75 -5.44
C ARG A 429 -6.76 11.69 -6.59
N CYS A 430 -7.84 12.45 -6.45
CA CYS A 430 -8.30 13.34 -7.50
C CYS A 430 -7.55 14.68 -7.56
N ALA A 431 -7.04 15.19 -6.44
CA ALA A 431 -6.45 16.52 -6.37
C ALA A 431 -4.92 16.54 -6.49
N ALA A 432 -4.25 15.45 -6.09
CA ALA A 432 -2.80 15.35 -6.15
C ALA A 432 -2.27 15.41 -7.61
N PRO A 433 -0.98 15.79 -7.81
CA PRO A 433 -0.33 15.71 -9.11
C PRO A 433 -0.32 14.27 -9.61
N GLY A 434 -0.63 14.02 -10.88
CA GLY A 434 -0.83 12.68 -11.43
C GLY A 434 -2.20 12.48 -12.08
N VAL A 435 -2.43 11.27 -12.55
CA VAL A 435 -3.69 10.84 -13.18
C VAL A 435 -4.42 9.91 -12.21
N PRO A 436 -5.61 10.29 -11.69
CA PRO A 436 -6.38 9.42 -10.81
C PRO A 436 -6.74 8.12 -11.54
N ASP A 437 -6.39 6.98 -10.94
CA ASP A 437 -6.78 5.66 -11.42
C ASP A 437 -7.94 5.11 -10.58
N LEU A 438 -8.96 4.57 -11.23
CA LEU A 438 -10.17 4.08 -10.58
C LEU A 438 -10.35 2.60 -10.90
N TYR A 439 -10.14 1.75 -9.90
CA TYR A 439 -10.49 0.34 -10.05
C TYR A 439 -12.00 0.18 -10.10
N GLN A 440 -12.47 -0.74 -10.94
CA GLN A 440 -13.90 -0.94 -11.19
C GLN A 440 -14.68 -1.17 -9.88
N GLY A 441 -15.77 -0.44 -9.69
CA GLY A 441 -16.64 -0.58 -8.53
C GLY A 441 -16.28 0.32 -7.33
N THR A 442 -15.08 0.90 -7.30
CA THR A 442 -14.57 1.72 -6.18
C THR A 442 -15.11 3.15 -6.14
N GLU A 443 -16.01 3.52 -7.05
CA GLU A 443 -16.87 4.68 -6.90
C GLU A 443 -17.85 4.54 -5.72
N PHE A 444 -18.16 3.30 -5.30
CA PHE A 444 -18.81 2.98 -4.02
C PHE A 444 -17.76 2.44 -3.02
N TRP A 445 -18.20 1.98 -1.85
CA TRP A 445 -17.30 1.40 -0.85
C TRP A 445 -16.74 0.04 -1.30
N ASP A 446 -15.42 -0.07 -1.29
CA ASP A 446 -14.68 -1.28 -1.60
C ASP A 446 -14.25 -2.01 -0.33
N LEU A 447 -15.10 -2.98 0.06
CA LEU A 447 -14.88 -3.88 1.19
C LEU A 447 -14.39 -5.26 0.75
N SER A 448 -13.70 -5.33 -0.40
CA SER A 448 -13.13 -6.57 -0.92
C SER A 448 -11.86 -6.99 -0.16
N LEU A 449 -11.55 -8.27 -0.25
CA LEU A 449 -10.31 -8.89 0.19
C LEU A 449 -9.43 -9.20 -1.05
N VAL A 450 -8.27 -9.82 -0.83
CA VAL A 450 -7.36 -10.22 -1.91
C VAL A 450 -8.03 -11.09 -2.98
N ASP A 451 -7.53 -11.04 -4.22
CA ASP A 451 -7.88 -11.95 -5.33
C ASP A 451 -8.13 -13.40 -4.83
N PRO A 452 -9.27 -14.04 -5.19
CA PRO A 452 -10.27 -13.60 -6.17
C PRO A 452 -11.41 -12.71 -5.64
N ASP A 453 -11.44 -12.35 -4.36
CA ASP A 453 -12.57 -11.60 -3.79
C ASP A 453 -12.75 -10.21 -4.46
N ASN A 454 -11.63 -9.51 -4.74
CA ASN A 454 -11.60 -8.24 -5.47
C ASN A 454 -11.89 -8.35 -6.98
N ARG A 455 -12.23 -9.55 -7.48
CA ARG A 455 -12.60 -9.80 -8.90
C ARG A 455 -14.09 -10.12 -9.07
N THR A 456 -14.88 -10.02 -8.01
CA THR A 456 -16.34 -10.16 -8.05
C THR A 456 -16.95 -9.16 -9.05
N PRO A 457 -17.99 -9.55 -9.83
CA PRO A 457 -18.65 -8.64 -10.75
C PRO A 457 -19.18 -7.36 -10.10
N VAL A 458 -19.08 -6.24 -10.82
CA VAL A 458 -19.56 -4.94 -10.37
C VAL A 458 -21.01 -4.73 -10.81
N ASP A 459 -21.87 -4.28 -9.90
CA ASP A 459 -23.22 -3.80 -10.21
C ASP A 459 -23.15 -2.39 -10.83
N PHE A 460 -22.89 -2.33 -12.14
CA PHE A 460 -22.90 -1.10 -12.93
C PHE A 460 -24.29 -0.45 -13.06
N PRO A 461 -25.41 -1.19 -13.25
CA PRO A 461 -26.73 -0.59 -13.27
C PRO A 461 -27.04 0.29 -12.06
N ALA A 462 -26.73 -0.17 -10.83
CA ALA A 462 -26.93 0.65 -9.62
C ALA A 462 -26.07 1.93 -9.62
N ARG A 463 -24.82 1.83 -10.08
CA ARG A 463 -23.88 2.97 -10.17
C ARG A 463 -24.31 3.97 -11.24
N MET A 464 -24.80 3.51 -12.38
CA MET A 464 -25.33 4.38 -13.43
C MET A 464 -26.55 5.15 -12.93
N ALA A 465 -27.51 4.46 -12.31
CA ALA A 465 -28.70 5.10 -11.75
C ALA A 465 -28.37 6.15 -10.68
N ALA A 466 -27.41 5.84 -9.79
CA ALA A 466 -26.95 6.79 -8.77
C ALA A 466 -26.25 8.03 -9.38
N LEU A 467 -25.46 7.84 -10.45
CA LEU A 467 -24.80 8.95 -11.15
C LEU A 467 -25.81 9.83 -11.91
N GLU A 468 -26.79 9.21 -12.58
CA GLU A 468 -27.86 9.89 -13.32
C GLU A 468 -28.79 10.68 -12.40
N ALA A 469 -29.03 10.22 -11.17
CA ALA A 469 -29.82 10.93 -10.17
C ALA A 469 -29.23 12.31 -9.81
N GLY A 470 -27.91 12.48 -9.94
CA GLY A 470 -27.26 13.79 -9.80
C GLY A 470 -27.41 14.45 -8.43
N GLU A 471 -27.64 13.66 -7.37
CA GLU A 471 -27.87 14.16 -6.02
C GLU A 471 -26.65 14.92 -5.47
N ALA A 472 -26.90 15.91 -4.63
CA ALA A 472 -25.82 16.65 -3.97
C ALA A 472 -25.10 15.75 -2.95
N PRO A 473 -23.75 15.70 -2.92
CA PRO A 473 -23.03 14.84 -1.97
C PRO A 473 -23.43 15.05 -0.52
N GLU A 474 -23.68 16.29 -0.09
CA GLU A 474 -24.09 16.60 1.27
C GLU A 474 -25.47 16.00 1.62
N ALA A 475 -26.38 15.88 0.64
CA ALA A 475 -27.69 15.25 0.83
C ALA A 475 -27.57 13.72 0.96
N LEU A 476 -26.53 13.13 0.38
CA LEU A 476 -26.25 11.69 0.43
C LEU A 476 -25.58 11.25 1.74
N LEU A 477 -25.13 12.18 2.60
CA LEU A 477 -24.52 11.83 3.89
C LEU A 477 -25.45 11.02 4.78
N GLY A 478 -26.77 11.27 4.77
CA GLY A 478 -27.74 10.49 5.55
C GLY A 478 -27.82 9.02 5.12
N HIS A 479 -27.41 8.71 3.90
CA HIS A 479 -27.41 7.36 3.32
C HIS A 479 -26.00 6.87 3.00
N TRP A 480 -24.97 7.43 3.65
CA TRP A 480 -23.57 7.24 3.29
C TRP A 480 -23.16 5.78 3.09
N ARG A 481 -23.77 4.82 3.81
CA ARG A 481 -23.46 3.39 3.76
C ARG A 481 -23.63 2.76 2.37
N ASP A 482 -24.45 3.33 1.49
CA ASP A 482 -24.67 2.79 0.14
C ASP A 482 -23.57 3.18 -0.86
N GLY A 483 -22.67 4.11 -0.51
CA GLY A 483 -21.54 4.53 -1.33
C GLY A 483 -21.85 5.65 -2.34
N ARG A 484 -23.10 6.07 -2.48
CA ARG A 484 -23.48 7.14 -3.43
C ARG A 484 -22.78 8.46 -3.12
N VAL A 485 -22.57 8.79 -1.85
CA VAL A 485 -21.82 10.01 -1.44
C VAL A 485 -20.40 10.02 -2.00
N LYS A 486 -19.71 8.86 -1.99
CA LYS A 486 -18.36 8.72 -2.53
C LYS A 486 -18.35 8.89 -4.05
N GLN A 487 -19.32 8.28 -4.75
CA GLN A 487 -19.49 8.43 -6.19
C GLN A 487 -19.76 9.89 -6.57
N ALA A 488 -20.63 10.59 -5.85
CA ALA A 488 -20.97 11.98 -6.11
C ALA A 488 -19.76 12.91 -5.92
N ILE A 489 -18.96 12.70 -4.86
CA ILE A 489 -17.70 13.42 -4.63
C ILE A 489 -16.71 13.14 -5.76
N LEU A 490 -16.53 11.87 -6.14
CA LEU A 490 -15.65 11.47 -7.24
C LEU A 490 -16.06 12.15 -8.56
N ALA A 491 -17.35 12.13 -8.90
CA ALA A 491 -17.88 12.75 -10.11
C ALA A 491 -17.61 14.27 -10.13
N ARG A 492 -17.84 14.99 -9.02
CA ARG A 492 -17.56 16.43 -8.92
C ARG A 492 -16.07 16.75 -9.00
N CYS A 493 -15.23 15.93 -8.36
CA CYS A 493 -13.77 16.03 -8.47
C CYS A 493 -13.30 15.87 -9.94
N LEU A 494 -13.78 14.83 -10.64
CA LEU A 494 -13.41 14.58 -12.03
C LEU A 494 -13.94 15.67 -12.97
N ALA A 495 -15.16 16.18 -12.73
CA ALA A 495 -15.70 17.31 -13.47
C ALA A 495 -14.85 18.58 -13.29
N MET A 496 -14.39 18.87 -12.07
CA MET A 496 -13.47 19.99 -11.83
C MET A 496 -12.14 19.78 -12.55
N ARG A 497 -11.60 18.55 -12.57
CA ARG A 497 -10.40 18.25 -13.36
C ARG A 497 -10.58 18.50 -14.85
N ALA A 498 -11.74 18.15 -15.39
CA ALA A 498 -12.08 18.40 -16.80
C ALA A 498 -12.27 19.90 -17.10
N ALA A 499 -12.78 20.67 -16.14
CA ALA A 499 -12.95 22.12 -16.27
C ALA A 499 -11.63 22.90 -16.15
N HIS A 500 -10.66 22.40 -15.37
CA HIS A 500 -9.37 23.07 -15.12
C HIS A 500 -8.15 22.21 -15.53
N PRO A 501 -8.07 21.72 -16.78
CA PRO A 501 -7.08 20.72 -17.17
C PRO A 501 -5.64 21.19 -16.95
N ALA A 502 -5.34 22.47 -17.19
CA ALA A 502 -4.00 23.02 -17.00
C ALA A 502 -3.57 23.07 -15.52
N VAL A 503 -4.50 23.37 -14.60
CA VAL A 503 -4.24 23.38 -13.15
C VAL A 503 -3.86 21.99 -12.66
N PHE A 504 -4.61 20.96 -13.07
CA PHE A 504 -4.35 19.60 -12.61
C PHE A 504 -3.18 18.91 -13.32
N ALA A 505 -2.97 19.19 -14.62
CA ALA A 505 -1.90 18.58 -15.40
C ALA A 505 -0.52 19.22 -15.16
N ALA A 506 -0.47 20.53 -14.98
CA ALA A 506 0.79 21.29 -14.94
C ALA A 506 0.90 22.29 -13.77
N GLY A 507 -0.12 22.43 -12.93
CA GLY A 507 -0.08 23.35 -11.79
C GLY A 507 0.91 22.89 -10.71
N ASP A 508 1.62 23.87 -10.15
CA ASP A 508 2.54 23.71 -9.03
C ASP A 508 1.82 23.17 -7.80
N TYR A 509 2.53 22.37 -7.00
CA TYR A 509 2.00 21.79 -5.77
C TYR A 509 2.47 22.58 -4.54
N LEU A 510 1.50 23.19 -3.85
CA LEU A 510 1.75 24.04 -2.69
C LEU A 510 1.01 23.51 -1.45
N PRO A 511 1.70 22.87 -0.48
CA PRO A 511 1.14 22.59 0.84
C PRO A 511 0.64 23.86 1.51
N LEU A 512 -0.53 23.79 2.13
CA LEU A 512 -1.12 24.92 2.85
C LEU A 512 -0.93 24.75 4.35
N THR A 513 -0.81 25.88 5.05
CA THR A 513 -0.68 25.90 6.51
C THR A 513 -2.06 25.86 7.13
N VAL A 514 -2.22 25.03 8.15
CA VAL A 514 -3.43 24.98 8.99
C VAL A 514 -3.00 25.41 10.39
N GLU A 515 -3.71 26.39 10.97
CA GLU A 515 -3.42 26.93 12.29
C GLU A 515 -4.61 26.69 13.22
N GLY A 516 -4.35 26.35 14.48
CA GLY A 516 -5.38 26.10 15.48
C GLY A 516 -5.25 24.72 16.15
N PRO A 517 -6.12 24.42 17.13
CA PRO A 517 -5.99 23.23 17.96
C PRO A 517 -6.11 21.93 17.17
N GLN A 518 -6.88 21.90 16.08
CA GLN A 518 -7.13 20.69 15.29
C GLN A 518 -6.30 20.61 14.00
N ALA A 519 -5.22 21.38 13.88
CA ALA A 519 -4.41 21.42 12.66
C ALA A 519 -3.86 20.04 12.24
N ALA A 520 -3.59 19.14 13.20
CA ALA A 520 -3.12 17.78 12.92
C ALA A 520 -4.16 16.90 12.20
N HIS A 521 -5.45 17.25 12.29
CA HIS A 521 -6.56 16.49 11.71
C HIS A 521 -6.88 16.88 10.26
N VAL A 522 -5.99 17.65 9.62
CA VAL A 522 -6.26 18.24 8.31
C VAL A 522 -5.06 18.07 7.40
N LEU A 523 -5.31 17.70 6.16
CA LEU A 523 -4.33 17.72 5.09
C LEU A 523 -4.82 18.67 3.99
N ALA A 524 -4.05 19.72 3.71
CA ALA A 524 -4.44 20.75 2.75
C ALA A 524 -3.31 21.13 1.80
N PHE A 525 -3.65 21.32 0.53
CA PHE A 525 -2.72 21.80 -0.49
C PHE A 525 -3.45 22.50 -1.64
N ALA A 526 -2.73 23.37 -2.35
CA ALA A 526 -3.17 24.02 -3.57
C ALA A 526 -2.44 23.46 -4.80
N ARG A 527 -3.17 23.41 -5.92
CA ARG A 527 -2.65 23.31 -7.28
C ARG A 527 -2.70 24.70 -7.90
N VAL A 528 -1.56 25.24 -8.29
CA VAL A 528 -1.43 26.64 -8.71
C VAL A 528 -0.93 26.69 -10.15
N HIS A 529 -1.70 27.29 -11.05
CA HIS A 529 -1.31 27.55 -12.42
C HIS A 529 -1.73 28.97 -12.83
N LYS A 530 -1.13 29.51 -13.89
CA LYS A 530 -1.49 30.85 -14.41
C LYS A 530 -2.98 30.98 -14.81
N GLU A 531 -3.65 29.86 -15.07
CA GLU A 531 -5.06 29.81 -15.47
C GLU A 531 -6.02 29.61 -14.29
N GLY A 532 -5.52 29.30 -13.08
CA GLY A 532 -6.38 29.07 -11.94
C GLY A 532 -5.69 28.44 -10.73
N VAL A 533 -6.40 28.44 -9.62
CA VAL A 533 -5.98 27.81 -8.36
C VAL A 533 -7.09 26.88 -7.89
N VAL A 534 -6.71 25.68 -7.50
CA VAL A 534 -7.61 24.72 -6.83
C VAL A 534 -7.01 24.35 -5.48
N ILE A 535 -7.81 24.32 -4.42
CA ILE A 535 -7.40 23.94 -3.07
C ILE A 535 -8.13 22.66 -2.65
N ALA A 536 -7.39 21.64 -2.24
CA ALA A 536 -7.95 20.44 -1.64
C ALA A 536 -7.75 20.49 -0.12
N VAL A 537 -8.81 20.18 0.62
CA VAL A 537 -8.81 20.08 2.09
C VAL A 537 -9.45 18.77 2.49
N ALA A 538 -8.72 17.91 3.20
CA ALA A 538 -9.19 16.61 3.64
C ALA A 538 -9.05 16.44 5.16
N THR A 539 -10.08 15.90 5.81
CA THR A 539 -10.00 15.45 7.20
C THR A 539 -9.15 14.18 7.30
N ARG A 540 -8.30 14.09 8.32
CA ARG A 540 -7.55 12.90 8.70
C ARG A 540 -7.63 12.69 10.21
N LEU A 541 -7.44 11.46 10.66
CA LEU A 541 -7.55 11.08 12.07
C LEU A 541 -8.87 11.58 12.71
N PRO A 542 -10.03 11.28 12.12
CA PRO A 542 -11.28 11.91 12.51
C PRO A 542 -11.77 11.48 13.90
N THR A 543 -11.29 10.37 14.45
CA THR A 543 -11.96 9.63 15.53
C THR A 543 -12.16 10.45 16.79
N ALA A 544 -11.14 11.19 17.22
CA ALA A 544 -11.22 12.06 18.39
C ALA A 544 -12.19 13.24 18.22
N LEU A 545 -12.43 13.68 16.97
CA LEU A 545 -13.30 14.80 16.64
C LEU A 545 -14.74 14.39 16.34
N MET A 546 -15.00 13.10 16.12
CA MET A 546 -16.34 12.65 15.75
C MET A 546 -17.31 12.66 16.93
N GLY A 547 -16.84 12.47 18.16
CA GLY A 547 -17.70 12.41 19.36
C GLY A 547 -18.88 11.45 19.16
N GLN A 548 -20.11 11.98 19.26
CA GLN A 548 -21.37 11.23 19.05
C GLN A 548 -21.98 11.46 17.64
N ALA A 549 -21.18 11.85 16.65
CA ALA A 549 -21.67 12.05 15.29
C ALA A 549 -22.26 10.77 14.69
N GLU A 550 -23.36 10.93 13.95
CA GLU A 550 -24.04 9.84 13.24
C GLU A 550 -23.75 9.83 11.73
N LEU A 551 -23.18 10.94 11.24
CA LEU A 551 -22.79 11.16 9.84
C LEU A 551 -21.27 11.17 9.72
N PRO A 552 -20.69 10.81 8.56
CA PRO A 552 -19.25 10.86 8.33
C PRO A 552 -18.80 12.32 8.13
N LEU A 553 -18.97 13.13 9.17
CA LEU A 553 -18.75 14.56 9.21
C LEU A 553 -18.37 14.96 10.64
N VAL A 554 -17.28 15.71 10.79
CA VAL A 554 -16.88 16.28 12.08
C VAL A 554 -17.84 17.41 12.44
N PRO A 555 -18.46 17.42 13.64
CA PRO A 555 -19.31 18.52 14.07
C PRO A 555 -18.56 19.86 14.03
N VAL A 556 -19.19 20.91 13.51
CA VAL A 556 -18.53 22.21 13.26
C VAL A 556 -17.85 22.82 14.50
N ALA A 557 -18.40 22.57 15.69
CA ALA A 557 -17.84 23.06 16.96
C ALA A 557 -16.48 22.42 17.31
N GLU A 558 -16.24 21.17 16.89
CA GLU A 558 -15.03 20.41 17.23
C GLU A 558 -13.78 20.95 16.52
N TRP A 559 -13.95 21.71 15.43
CA TRP A 559 -12.84 22.39 14.76
C TRP A 559 -12.20 23.49 15.61
N GLY A 560 -12.87 23.99 16.65
CA GLY A 560 -12.23 24.79 17.71
C GLY A 560 -11.50 26.05 17.24
N GLY A 561 -11.99 26.73 16.20
CA GLY A 561 -11.33 27.90 15.61
C GLY A 561 -10.09 27.59 14.76
N THR A 562 -9.96 26.34 14.30
CA THR A 562 -8.90 25.94 13.36
C THR A 562 -9.18 26.52 11.97
N GLU A 563 -8.16 27.09 11.33
CA GLU A 563 -8.27 27.82 10.08
C GLU A 563 -7.22 27.37 9.06
N LEU A 564 -7.60 27.37 7.79
CA LEU A 564 -6.69 27.26 6.66
C LEU A 564 -6.13 28.64 6.31
N VAL A 565 -4.80 28.77 6.29
CA VAL A 565 -4.11 30.03 6.00
C VAL A 565 -3.68 30.07 4.53
N LEU A 566 -4.20 31.03 3.76
CA LEU A 566 -3.89 31.17 2.34
C LEU A 566 -2.67 32.07 2.10
N PRO A 567 -1.62 31.58 1.40
CA PRO A 567 -0.48 32.40 1.03
C PRO A 567 -0.88 33.58 0.12
N ARG A 568 -0.27 34.75 0.34
CA ARG A 568 -0.58 36.02 -0.37
C ARG A 568 -0.63 35.92 -1.90
N HIS A 569 0.12 34.99 -2.50
CA HIS A 569 0.21 34.81 -3.95
C HIS A 569 -0.91 33.94 -4.55
N ILE A 570 -1.75 33.31 -3.72
CA ILE A 570 -2.95 32.58 -4.15
C ILE A 570 -4.24 33.12 -3.54
N VAL A 571 -4.19 34.26 -2.83
CA VAL A 571 -5.39 34.85 -2.21
C VAL A 571 -6.35 35.33 -3.30
N ALA A 572 -7.50 34.67 -3.37
CA ALA A 572 -8.68 35.17 -4.06
C ALA A 572 -9.61 35.84 -3.04
N LYS A 573 -10.47 36.76 -3.51
CA LYS A 573 -11.50 37.37 -2.64
C LYS A 573 -12.64 36.39 -2.33
N ARG A 574 -12.88 35.43 -3.21
CA ARG A 574 -13.99 34.47 -3.16
C ARG A 574 -13.52 33.11 -3.62
N TRP A 575 -13.95 32.10 -2.89
CA TRP A 575 -13.75 30.69 -3.20
C TRP A 575 -15.11 30.03 -3.31
N ARG A 576 -15.22 29.10 -4.25
CA ARG A 576 -16.37 28.24 -4.40
C ARG A 576 -15.92 26.81 -4.11
N ASP A 577 -16.59 26.12 -3.20
CA ASP A 577 -16.41 24.68 -3.05
C ASP A 577 -17.09 23.97 -4.23
N GLY A 578 -16.32 23.33 -5.10
CA GLY A 578 -16.87 22.58 -6.23
C GLY A 578 -17.61 21.31 -5.80
N LEU A 579 -17.45 20.86 -4.55
CA LEU A 579 -18.16 19.69 -4.04
C LEU A 579 -19.55 20.02 -3.51
N THR A 580 -19.82 21.23 -3.03
CA THR A 580 -21.12 21.61 -2.42
C THR A 580 -21.74 22.88 -3.01
N GLY A 581 -20.95 23.68 -3.74
CA GLY A 581 -21.32 25.00 -4.22
C GLY A 581 -21.27 26.11 -3.16
N ALA A 582 -20.81 25.82 -1.93
CA ALA A 582 -20.67 26.82 -0.88
C ALA A 582 -19.66 27.90 -1.27
N MET A 583 -19.98 29.15 -0.94
CA MET A 583 -19.09 30.29 -1.15
C MET A 583 -18.36 30.63 0.15
N LEU A 584 -17.05 30.83 0.06
CA LEU A 584 -16.17 31.19 1.16
C LEU A 584 -15.42 32.48 0.80
N GLU A 585 -15.20 33.34 1.79
CA GLU A 585 -14.51 34.63 1.60
C GLU A 585 -13.41 34.79 2.65
N GLY A 586 -12.27 35.37 2.25
CA GLY A 586 -11.16 35.66 3.15
C GLY A 586 -9.83 35.04 2.73
N ASP A 587 -8.77 35.51 3.39
CA ASP A 587 -7.40 34.99 3.31
C ASP A 587 -7.11 33.91 4.36
N ARG A 588 -7.99 33.79 5.36
CA ARG A 588 -8.04 32.71 6.34
C ARG A 588 -9.42 32.09 6.28
N LEU A 589 -9.49 30.79 6.05
CA LEU A 589 -10.76 30.07 5.89
C LEU A 589 -11.00 29.19 7.12
N PRO A 590 -12.00 29.49 7.97
CA PRO A 590 -12.35 28.64 9.10
C PRO A 590 -12.73 27.24 8.64
N LEU A 591 -12.18 26.19 9.28
CA LEU A 591 -12.54 24.82 8.92
C LEU A 591 -13.97 24.45 9.31
N SER A 592 -14.53 25.16 10.30
CA SER A 592 -15.96 25.11 10.61
C SER A 592 -16.84 25.48 9.41
N ASP A 593 -16.31 26.24 8.45
CA ASP A 593 -17.04 26.68 7.26
C ASP A 593 -16.66 25.79 6.06
N VAL A 594 -15.35 25.59 5.84
CA VAL A 594 -14.79 24.78 4.75
C VAL A 594 -15.31 23.34 4.78
N LEU A 595 -15.38 22.73 5.97
CA LEU A 595 -15.77 21.33 6.17
C LEU A 595 -17.13 21.23 6.88
N SER A 596 -17.98 22.25 6.74
CA SER A 596 -19.30 22.32 7.37
C SER A 596 -20.31 21.29 6.84
N ARG A 597 -20.14 20.87 5.59
CA ARG A 597 -21.11 20.03 4.86
C ARG A 597 -20.59 18.67 4.46
N LEU A 598 -19.27 18.54 4.32
CA LEU A 598 -18.56 17.32 3.92
C LEU A 598 -17.24 17.25 4.69
N PRO A 599 -16.69 16.05 4.95
CA PRO A 599 -15.38 15.91 5.59
C PRO A 599 -14.21 16.25 4.67
N VAL A 600 -14.50 16.68 3.44
CA VAL A 600 -13.57 17.02 2.38
C VAL A 600 -14.10 18.23 1.60
N ALA A 601 -13.21 19.06 1.06
CA ALA A 601 -13.55 20.20 0.21
C ALA A 601 -12.57 20.33 -0.97
N LEU A 602 -13.09 20.80 -2.11
CA LEU A 602 -12.28 21.10 -3.29
C LEU A 602 -12.66 22.48 -3.81
N LEU A 603 -11.87 23.49 -3.42
CA LEU A 603 -12.17 24.89 -3.67
C LEU A 603 -11.56 25.36 -4.99
N GLU A 604 -12.31 26.12 -5.77
CA GLU A 604 -11.85 26.87 -6.94
C GLU A 604 -12.09 28.36 -6.74
N VAL A 605 -11.41 29.20 -7.52
CA VAL A 605 -11.67 30.66 -7.50
C VAL A 605 -13.10 30.91 -7.98
N GLY A 606 -13.88 31.62 -7.15
CA GLY A 606 -15.33 31.82 -7.33
C GLY A 606 -15.74 33.09 -8.05
#